data_AF-A0A976J5R9-F1
#
_entry.id   AF-A0A976J5R9-F1
#
_cell.length_a   1.000
_cell.length_b   1.000
_cell.length_c   1.000
_cell.angle_alpha   90.00
_cell.angle_beta   90.00
_cell.angle_gamma   90.00
#
_symmetry.space_group_name_H-M   'P 1'
#
loop_
_entity.id
_entity.type
_entity.pdbx_description
1 polymer ?
#
loop_
_entity_poly.entity_id
_entity_poly.type
_entity_poly.pdbx_seq_one_letter_code
_entity_poly.pdbx_strand_id
1 'polypeptide(L)'
;MTSLIEGLIGPVANIIDRVIPDPKARDAAKLELLKLENTQEMEAIRIRLSAILAEAQSIDPWTSRARPAFLYVMYALLLWAIPMGLIAAVRPDTAEAVAHGMNAYLTGIPEPLYALFGTGYLGYTAARAWGKAKGADK
;
A
#
# COMPACT_ATOMS: atom_id res chain seq x y z
N MET A 1 1.48 14.06 7.82
CA MET A 1 2.24 15.15 7.14
C MET A 1 1.33 16.27 6.62
N THR A 2 0.00 16.11 6.67
CA THR A 2 -1.00 17.14 6.38
C THR A 2 -1.10 18.23 7.46
N SER A 3 -0.82 17.93 8.74
CA SER A 3 -0.99 18.89 9.83
C SER A 3 0.08 19.99 9.93
N LEU A 4 1.21 19.85 9.23
CA LEU A 4 2.26 20.90 9.23
C LEU A 4 1.89 22.03 8.27
N ILE A 5 1.15 21.72 7.20
CA ILE A 5 0.75 22.66 6.14
C ILE A 5 -0.45 23.50 6.62
N GLU A 6 -1.47 22.88 7.21
CA GLU A 6 -2.59 23.60 7.85
C GLU A 6 -2.13 24.55 8.97
N GLY A 7 -1.10 24.14 9.74
CA GLY A 7 -0.51 24.96 10.80
C GLY A 7 0.32 26.16 10.31
N LEU A 8 0.79 26.13 9.06
CA LEU A 8 1.53 27.23 8.42
C LEU A 8 0.62 28.23 7.71
N ILE A 9 -0.58 27.81 7.29
CA ILE A 9 -1.54 28.67 6.58
C ILE A 9 -2.08 29.78 7.51
N GLY A 10 -2.36 29.48 8.77
CA GLY A 10 -2.86 30.48 9.74
C GLY A 10 -1.91 31.67 10.00
N PRO A 11 -0.62 31.41 10.29
CA PRO A 11 0.38 32.47 10.46
C PRO A 11 0.67 33.26 9.17
N VAL A 12 0.73 32.58 8.01
CA VAL A 12 0.99 33.24 6.71
C VAL A 12 -0.20 34.11 6.29
N ALA A 13 -1.44 33.67 6.51
CA ALA A 13 -2.63 34.48 6.27
C ALA A 13 -2.65 35.76 7.12
N ASN A 14 -2.28 35.68 8.40
CA ASN A 14 -2.17 36.83 9.30
C ASN A 14 -1.05 37.81 8.88
N ILE A 15 0.05 37.30 8.32
CA ILE A 15 1.13 38.14 7.77
C ILE A 15 0.63 38.87 6.52
N ILE A 16 -0.11 38.18 5.64
CA ILE A 16 -0.70 38.80 4.44
C ILE A 16 -1.71 39.89 4.82
N ASP A 17 -2.58 39.63 5.82
CA ASP A 17 -3.55 40.62 6.34
C ASP A 17 -2.86 41.85 6.96
N ARG A 18 -1.62 41.71 7.44
CA ARG A 18 -0.84 42.79 8.07
C ARG A 18 0.07 43.56 7.10
N VAL A 19 0.45 42.94 5.98
CA VAL A 19 1.37 43.51 4.97
C VAL A 19 0.62 44.12 3.80
N ILE A 20 -0.61 43.69 3.50
CA ILE A 20 -1.40 44.17 2.36
C ILE A 20 -2.74 44.76 2.84
N PRO A 21 -2.86 46.09 2.96
CA PRO A 21 -4.08 46.76 3.42
C PRO A 21 -5.23 46.78 2.40
N ASP A 22 -4.93 46.55 1.12
CA ASP A 22 -5.92 46.60 0.03
C ASP A 22 -6.61 45.22 -0.15
N PRO A 23 -7.93 45.10 0.11
CA PRO A 23 -8.64 43.84 0.05
C PRO A 23 -8.53 43.12 -1.30
N LYS A 24 -8.38 43.84 -2.41
CA LYS A 24 -8.24 43.23 -3.74
C LYS A 24 -6.89 42.54 -3.94
N ALA A 25 -5.81 43.12 -3.42
CA ALA A 25 -4.47 42.56 -3.54
C ALA A 25 -4.29 41.32 -2.64
N ARG A 26 -4.96 41.30 -1.47
CA ARG A 26 -5.01 40.12 -0.60
C ARG A 26 -5.72 38.94 -1.26
N ASP A 27 -6.86 39.17 -1.88
CA ASP A 27 -7.64 38.08 -2.49
C ASP A 27 -6.91 37.51 -3.73
N ALA A 28 -6.18 38.35 -4.46
CA ALA A 28 -5.29 37.91 -5.53
C ALA A 28 -4.12 37.04 -5.03
N ALA A 29 -3.47 37.43 -3.93
CA ALA A 29 -2.39 36.64 -3.31
C ALA A 29 -2.90 35.31 -2.75
N LYS A 30 -4.09 35.27 -2.14
CA LYS A 30 -4.73 34.03 -1.69
C LYS A 30 -5.09 33.12 -2.87
N LEU A 31 -5.58 33.68 -3.98
CA LEU A 31 -5.86 32.92 -5.20
C LEU A 31 -4.57 32.34 -5.82
N GLU A 32 -3.47 33.10 -5.79
CA GLU A 32 -2.18 32.64 -6.27
C GLU A 32 -1.60 31.52 -5.38
N LEU A 33 -1.71 31.64 -4.05
CA LEU A 33 -1.34 30.58 -3.11
C LEU A 33 -2.15 29.29 -3.34
N LEU A 34 -3.47 29.40 -3.52
CA LEU A 34 -4.33 28.25 -3.81
C LEU A 34 -4.00 27.60 -5.18
N LYS A 35 -3.59 28.39 -6.17
CA LYS A 35 -3.13 27.85 -7.47
C LYS A 35 -1.80 27.12 -7.34
N LEU A 36 -0.87 27.67 -6.56
CA LEU A 36 0.43 27.04 -6.29
C LEU A 36 0.26 25.73 -5.50
N GLU A 37 -0.62 25.72 -4.50
CA GLU A 37 -0.96 24.53 -3.72
C GLU A 37 -1.58 23.43 -4.60
N ASN A 38 -2.60 23.77 -5.40
CA ASN A 38 -3.18 22.84 -6.36
C ASN A 38 -2.14 22.28 -7.35
N THR A 39 -1.21 23.11 -7.82
CA THR A 39 -0.17 22.67 -8.76
C THR A 39 0.81 21.70 -8.09
N GLN A 40 1.22 21.98 -6.86
CA GLN A 40 2.09 21.09 -6.09
C GLN A 40 1.40 19.76 -5.73
N GLU A 41 0.13 19.79 -5.33
CA GLU A 41 -0.64 18.57 -5.08
C GLU A 41 -0.80 17.73 -6.34
N MET A 42 -1.10 18.37 -7.48
CA MET A 42 -1.17 17.69 -8.78
C MET A 42 0.17 17.09 -9.20
N GLU A 43 1.28 17.77 -8.95
CA GLU A 43 2.61 17.26 -9.24
C GLU A 43 2.98 16.08 -8.33
N ALA A 44 2.65 16.15 -7.04
CA ALA A 44 2.83 15.04 -6.10
C ALA A 44 1.99 13.81 -6.48
N ILE A 45 0.75 14.01 -6.93
CA ILE A 45 -0.12 12.94 -7.44
C ILE A 45 0.48 12.34 -8.72
N ARG A 46 0.96 13.19 -9.64
CA ARG A 46 1.59 12.75 -10.90
C ARG A 46 2.85 11.93 -10.66
N ILE A 47 3.68 12.29 -9.70
CA ILE A 47 4.89 11.53 -9.31
C ILE A 47 4.51 10.15 -8.77
N ARG A 48 3.46 10.06 -7.95
CA ARG A 48 2.98 8.76 -7.44
C ARG A 48 2.40 7.90 -8.54
N LEU A 49 1.63 8.48 -9.46
CA LEU A 49 1.04 7.78 -10.60
C LEU A 49 2.11 7.34 -11.61
N SER A 50 3.14 8.16 -11.87
CA SER A 50 4.22 7.79 -12.78
C SER A 50 5.04 6.62 -12.24
N ALA A 51 5.31 6.56 -10.93
CA ALA A 51 5.97 5.41 -10.32
C ALA A 51 5.12 4.13 -10.43
N ILE A 52 3.80 4.22 -10.23
CA ILE A 52 2.89 3.08 -10.39
C ILE A 52 2.82 2.63 -11.86
N LEU A 53 2.70 3.57 -12.80
CA LEU A 53 2.64 3.28 -14.23
C LEU A 53 3.96 2.71 -14.75
N ALA A 54 5.11 3.19 -14.26
CA ALA A 54 6.42 2.66 -14.58
C ALA A 54 6.60 1.22 -14.06
N GLU A 55 6.12 0.92 -12.84
CA GLU A 55 6.14 -0.44 -12.30
C GLU A 55 5.17 -1.38 -13.05
N ALA A 56 4.01 -0.87 -13.50
CA ALA A 56 3.04 -1.64 -14.31
C ALA A 56 3.53 -1.87 -15.75
N GLN A 57 4.34 -0.96 -16.30
CA GLN A 57 4.98 -1.09 -17.62
C GLN A 57 6.30 -1.88 -17.57
N SER A 58 6.73 -2.33 -16.38
CA SER A 58 7.92 -3.19 -16.24
C SER A 58 7.72 -4.46 -17.07
N ILE A 59 8.66 -4.70 -18.00
CA ILE A 59 8.69 -5.87 -18.88
C ILE A 59 8.96 -7.15 -18.08
N ASP A 60 9.53 -7.01 -16.88
CA ASP A 60 9.80 -8.13 -15.97
C ASP A 60 8.51 -8.63 -15.29
N PRO A 61 8.09 -9.90 -15.53
CA PRO A 61 6.90 -10.48 -14.92
C PRO A 61 6.93 -10.51 -13.39
N TRP A 62 8.12 -10.50 -12.78
CA TRP A 62 8.27 -10.63 -11.33
C TRP A 62 7.95 -9.32 -10.61
N THR A 63 8.46 -8.18 -11.10
CA THR A 63 8.16 -6.85 -10.55
C THR A 63 6.74 -6.38 -10.84
N SER A 64 6.20 -6.63 -12.04
CA SER A 64 4.83 -6.25 -12.41
C SER A 64 3.75 -7.05 -11.66
N ARG A 65 4.03 -8.31 -11.28
CA ARG A 65 3.05 -9.21 -10.64
C ARG A 65 3.26 -9.39 -9.14
N ALA A 66 4.27 -8.78 -8.55
CA ALA A 66 4.54 -8.88 -7.11
C ALA A 66 3.36 -8.40 -6.25
N ARG A 67 2.67 -7.32 -6.65
CA ARG A 67 1.49 -6.79 -5.93
C ARG A 67 0.26 -7.73 -6.01
N PRO A 68 -0.14 -8.25 -7.19
CA PRO A 68 -1.25 -9.20 -7.29
C PRO A 68 -0.92 -10.64 -6.83
N ALA A 69 0.35 -10.99 -6.59
CA ALA A 69 0.75 -12.35 -6.22
C ALA A 69 0.04 -12.89 -4.98
N PHE A 70 -0.16 -12.06 -3.94
CA PHE A 70 -0.90 -12.46 -2.75
C PHE A 70 -2.34 -12.86 -3.08
N LEU A 71 -3.03 -12.08 -3.92
CA LEU A 71 -4.39 -12.38 -4.36
C LEU A 71 -4.44 -13.70 -5.14
N TYR A 72 -3.44 -13.98 -5.97
CA TYR A 72 -3.37 -15.26 -6.69
C TYR A 72 -3.18 -16.46 -5.76
N VAL A 73 -2.41 -16.32 -4.68
CA VAL A 73 -2.31 -17.37 -3.65
C VAL A 73 -3.65 -17.58 -2.94
N MET A 74 -4.34 -16.49 -2.57
CA MET A 74 -5.67 -16.59 -1.98
C MET A 74 -6.67 -17.27 -2.92
N TYR A 75 -6.65 -16.93 -4.21
CA TYR A 75 -7.48 -17.58 -5.20
C TYR A 75 -7.13 -19.06 -5.37
N ALA A 76 -5.85 -19.42 -5.34
CA ALA A 76 -5.45 -20.83 -5.36
C ALA A 76 -6.03 -21.60 -4.16
N LEU A 77 -5.92 -21.05 -2.94
CA LEU A 77 -6.48 -21.66 -1.73
C LEU A 77 -8.00 -21.82 -1.81
N LEU A 78 -8.72 -20.79 -2.27
CA LEU A 78 -10.17 -20.83 -2.39
C LEU A 78 -10.64 -21.78 -3.50
N LEU A 79 -10.01 -21.72 -4.67
CA LEU A 79 -10.36 -22.58 -5.80
C LEU A 79 -9.99 -24.04 -5.55
N TRP A 80 -9.03 -24.33 -4.66
CA TRP A 80 -8.72 -25.69 -4.23
C TRP A 80 -9.90 -26.38 -3.51
N ALA A 81 -10.86 -25.61 -2.98
CA ALA A 81 -12.08 -26.18 -2.41
C ALA A 81 -12.97 -26.87 -3.46
N ILE A 82 -12.90 -26.45 -4.74
CA ILE A 82 -13.70 -27.03 -5.83
C ILE A 82 -13.32 -28.49 -6.12
N PRO A 83 -12.06 -28.84 -6.43
CA PRO A 83 -11.69 -30.24 -6.65
C PRO A 83 -11.87 -31.08 -5.39
N MET A 84 -11.60 -30.53 -4.19
CA MET A 84 -11.84 -31.24 -2.93
C MET A 84 -13.33 -31.52 -2.69
N GLY A 85 -14.22 -30.57 -3.03
CA GLY A 85 -15.67 -30.76 -2.95
C GLY A 85 -16.18 -31.83 -3.93
N LEU A 86 -15.62 -31.87 -5.15
CA LEU A 86 -15.89 -32.93 -6.12
C LEU A 86 -15.45 -34.31 -5.61
N ILE A 87 -14.26 -34.41 -5.03
CA ILE A 87 -13.78 -35.67 -4.43
C ILE A 87 -14.68 -36.06 -3.26
N ALA A 88 -15.05 -35.14 -2.38
CA ALA A 88 -15.93 -35.41 -1.25
C ALA A 88 -17.32 -35.90 -1.68
N ALA A 89 -17.86 -35.39 -2.78
CA ALA A 89 -19.15 -35.81 -3.32
C ALA A 89 -19.15 -37.26 -3.86
N VAL A 90 -18.01 -37.74 -4.38
CA VAL A 90 -17.91 -39.08 -5.01
C VAL A 90 -17.27 -40.10 -4.08
N ARG A 91 -16.28 -39.70 -3.27
CA ARG A 91 -15.49 -40.53 -2.36
C ARG A 91 -15.18 -39.78 -1.05
N PRO A 92 -16.14 -39.71 -0.11
CA PRO A 92 -15.99 -38.95 1.13
C PRO A 92 -14.80 -39.42 1.96
N ASP A 93 -14.59 -40.73 2.12
CA ASP A 93 -13.48 -41.29 2.90
C ASP A 93 -12.10 -40.86 2.36
N THR A 94 -11.97 -40.74 1.04
CA THR A 94 -10.74 -40.26 0.41
C THR A 94 -10.53 -38.77 0.66
N ALA A 95 -11.60 -37.97 0.60
CA ALA A 95 -11.51 -36.54 0.91
C ALA A 95 -11.12 -36.30 2.37
N GLU A 96 -11.67 -37.10 3.30
CA GLU A 96 -11.34 -37.05 4.72
C GLU A 96 -9.86 -37.42 4.96
N ALA A 97 -9.38 -38.50 4.36
CA ALA A 97 -7.96 -38.89 4.46
C ALA A 97 -7.00 -37.80 3.94
N VAL A 98 -7.35 -37.15 2.82
CA VAL A 98 -6.58 -36.02 2.28
C VAL A 98 -6.60 -34.83 3.23
N ALA A 99 -7.77 -34.47 3.77
CA ALA A 99 -7.89 -33.36 4.71
C ALA A 99 -7.08 -33.60 6.00
N HIS A 100 -7.13 -34.82 6.55
CA HIS A 100 -6.32 -35.21 7.69
C HIS A 100 -4.82 -35.15 7.39
N GLY A 101 -4.39 -35.67 6.24
CA GLY A 101 -2.98 -35.59 5.82
C GLY A 101 -2.49 -34.16 5.68
N MET A 102 -3.30 -33.28 5.05
CA MET A 102 -2.98 -31.85 4.93
C MET A 102 -2.90 -31.16 6.29
N ASN A 103 -3.84 -31.43 7.19
CA ASN A 103 -3.83 -30.84 8.53
C ASN A 103 -2.62 -31.33 9.34
N ALA A 104 -2.31 -32.62 9.30
CA ALA A 104 -1.13 -33.19 9.96
C ALA A 104 0.17 -32.58 9.42
N TYR A 105 0.27 -32.37 8.10
CA TYR A 105 1.42 -31.71 7.50
C TYR A 105 1.57 -30.26 7.98
N LEU A 106 0.49 -29.47 7.93
CA LEU A 106 0.52 -28.05 8.32
C LEU A 106 0.78 -27.85 9.82
N THR A 107 0.18 -28.67 10.67
CA THR A 107 0.41 -28.64 12.12
C THR A 107 1.79 -29.19 12.50
N GLY A 108 2.39 -30.02 11.64
CA GLY A 108 3.77 -30.48 11.80
C GLY A 108 4.82 -29.41 11.53
N ILE A 109 4.45 -28.27 10.93
CA ILE A 109 5.36 -27.15 10.70
C ILE A 109 5.53 -26.38 12.02
N PRO A 110 6.76 -26.25 12.56
CA PRO A 110 7.00 -25.54 13.81
C PRO A 110 6.52 -24.08 13.78
N GLU A 111 5.81 -23.65 14.83
CA GLU A 111 5.39 -22.26 15.02
C GLU A 111 6.53 -21.24 14.83
N PRO A 112 7.78 -21.49 15.28
CA PRO A 112 8.89 -20.58 15.04
C PRO A 112 9.15 -20.25 13.57
N LEU A 113 8.84 -21.15 12.63
CA LEU A 113 8.97 -20.87 11.20
C LEU A 113 7.91 -19.88 10.71
N TYR A 114 6.67 -20.00 11.20
CA TYR A 114 5.61 -19.03 10.94
C TYR A 114 5.93 -17.68 11.56
N ALA A 115 6.44 -17.67 12.79
CA ALA A 115 6.90 -16.46 13.47
C ALA A 115 8.07 -15.81 12.73
N LEU A 116 9.04 -16.59 12.24
CA LEU A 116 10.16 -16.08 11.43
C LEU A 116 9.67 -15.47 10.11
N PHE A 117 8.73 -16.14 9.42
CA PHE A 117 8.15 -15.61 8.20
C PHE A 117 7.38 -14.30 8.44
N GLY A 118 6.53 -14.26 9.48
CA GLY A 118 5.76 -13.08 9.86
C GLY A 118 6.65 -11.92 10.30
N THR A 119 7.66 -12.18 11.14
CA THR A 119 8.62 -11.16 11.58
C THR A 119 9.50 -10.66 10.43
N GLY A 120 9.89 -11.52 9.48
CA GLY A 120 10.60 -11.10 8.27
C GLY A 120 9.76 -10.18 7.37
N TYR A 121 8.49 -10.52 7.17
CA TYR A 121 7.57 -9.70 6.36
C TYR A 121 7.24 -8.35 7.02
N LEU A 122 6.93 -8.35 8.32
CA LEU A 122 6.71 -7.13 9.09
C LEU A 122 7.99 -6.30 9.24
N GLY A 123 9.13 -6.95 9.44
CA GLY A 123 10.44 -6.32 9.50
C GLY A 123 10.81 -5.61 8.20
N TYR A 124 10.54 -6.22 7.04
CA TYR A 124 10.75 -5.59 5.74
C TYR A 124 9.86 -4.36 5.53
N THR A 125 8.57 -4.46 5.86
CA THR A 125 7.63 -3.34 5.73
C THR A 125 7.99 -2.19 6.69
N ALA A 126 8.39 -2.50 7.93
CA ALA A 126 8.87 -1.53 8.90
C ALA A 126 10.18 -0.86 8.44
N ALA A 127 11.16 -1.64 7.95
CA ALA A 127 12.42 -1.12 7.43
C ALA A 127 12.20 -0.19 6.22
N ARG A 128 11.28 -0.56 5.32
CA ARG A 128 10.91 0.25 4.16
C ARG A 128 10.17 1.53 4.55
N ALA A 129 9.27 1.46 5.54
CA ALA A 129 8.58 2.64 6.07
C ALA A 129 9.55 3.58 6.79
N TRP A 130 10.49 3.03 7.55
CA TRP A 130 11.57 3.79 8.17
C TRP A 130 12.43 4.48 7.10
N GLY A 131 12.86 3.77 6.06
CA GLY A 131 13.65 4.33 4.96
C GLY A 131 13.00 5.56 4.32
N LYS A 132 11.68 5.50 4.06
CA LYS A 132 10.90 6.65 3.57
C LYS A 132 10.85 7.80 4.57
N ALA A 133 10.62 7.51 5.85
CA ALA A 133 10.56 8.52 6.91
C ALA A 133 11.91 9.25 7.11
N LYS A 134 13.04 8.57 6.86
CA LYS A 134 14.39 9.15 6.88
C LYS A 134 14.84 9.81 5.57
N GLY A 135 14.00 9.84 4.54
CA GLY A 135 14.32 10.48 3.26
C GLY A 135 15.40 9.76 2.44
N ALA A 136 15.58 8.45 2.66
CA ALA A 136 16.52 7.63 1.89
C ALA A 136 15.98 7.20 0.52
N ASP A 137 14.70 7.45 0.24
CA ASP A 137 14.11 7.46 -1.11
C ASP A 137 14.21 8.90 -1.64
N LYS A 138 15.29 9.19 -2.36
CA LYS A 138 15.43 10.36 -3.25
C LYS A 138 15.78 9.85 -4.64
#